data_AF-A0A1G2VFW3-F1
#
_entry.id   AF-A0A1G2VFW3-F1
#
_cell.length_a   1.000
_cell.length_b   1.000
_cell.length_c   1.000
_cell.angle_alpha   90.00
_cell.angle_beta   90.00
_cell.angle_gamma   90.00
#
_symmetry.space_group_name_H-M   'P 1'
#
loop_
_entity.id
_entity.type
_entity.pdbx_description
1 polymer ?
#
loop_
_entity_poly.entity_id
_entity_poly.type
_entity_poly.pdbx_seq_one_letter_code
_entity_poly.pdbx_strand_id
1 'polypeptide(L)'
;MLKASMKWERIVLLVFFGNYLINEVAAGLSALVPLSEDGSGWGPYIVFTVIAAIVVGLLSWWFLKSSLRSSGLRAGLVFGVAGALVSIATTFVSGIFGTLFDTGSLAAVWEVLPNFLPFLWDVSTLVLIGYWVVPAALVGWFIERGAPRSATITP
;
A
#
# COMPACT_ATOMS: atom_id res chain seq x y z
N MET A 1 13.80 25.31 -5.38
CA MET A 1 12.75 24.79 -4.47
C MET A 1 11.65 23.96 -5.16
N LEU A 2 11.47 24.01 -6.50
CA LEU A 2 10.43 23.24 -7.22
C LEU A 2 10.61 21.71 -7.30
N LYS A 3 11.78 21.16 -6.92
CA LYS A 3 12.12 19.74 -7.12
C LYS A 3 11.57 18.80 -6.05
N ALA A 4 11.14 19.32 -4.91
CA ALA A 4 10.63 18.54 -3.79
C ALA A 4 9.11 18.28 -3.90
N SER A 5 8.31 19.26 -4.38
CA SER A 5 6.86 19.10 -4.50
C SER A 5 6.49 18.03 -5.54
N MET A 6 7.13 18.05 -6.72
CA MET A 6 6.87 17.06 -7.78
C MET A 6 7.18 15.61 -7.37
N LYS A 7 8.06 15.39 -6.37
CA LYS A 7 8.33 14.05 -5.85
C LYS A 7 7.17 13.55 -4.99
N TRP A 8 6.61 14.40 -4.13
CA TRP A 8 5.50 14.04 -3.26
C TRP A 8 4.18 13.86 -4.01
N GLU A 9 3.88 14.77 -4.94
CA GLU A 9 2.72 14.66 -5.84
C GLU A 9 2.70 13.30 -6.55
N ARG A 10 3.86 12.89 -7.06
CA ARG A 10 4.01 11.60 -7.74
C ARG A 10 3.86 10.39 -6.81
N ILE A 11 4.42 10.46 -5.59
CA ILE A 11 4.21 9.39 -4.58
C ILE A 11 2.71 9.24 -4.33
N VAL A 12 2.04 10.35 -4.03
CA VAL A 12 0.60 10.35 -3.73
C VAL A 12 -0.19 9.77 -4.90
N LEU A 13 0.03 10.23 -6.13
CA LEU A 13 -0.66 9.71 -7.31
C LEU A 13 -0.42 8.20 -7.51
N LEU A 14 0.82 7.74 -7.40
CA LEU A 14 1.15 6.33 -7.60
C LEU A 14 0.61 5.44 -6.47
N VAL A 15 0.58 5.95 -5.24
CA VAL A 15 0.00 5.26 -4.10
C VAL A 15 -1.52 5.15 -4.26
N PHE A 16 -2.21 6.23 -4.62
CA PHE A 16 -3.66 6.20 -4.87
C PHE A 16 -4.00 5.23 -6.01
N PHE A 17 -3.24 5.31 -7.11
CA PHE A 17 -3.39 4.38 -8.23
C PHE A 17 -3.12 2.94 -7.82
N GLY A 18 -2.07 2.69 -7.05
CA GLY A 18 -1.74 1.36 -6.52
C GLY A 18 -2.83 0.82 -5.60
N ASN A 19 -3.33 1.65 -4.70
CA ASN A 19 -4.43 1.30 -3.80
C ASN A 19 -5.70 0.93 -4.58
N TYR A 20 -6.04 1.70 -5.62
CA TYR A 20 -7.14 1.37 -6.54
C TYR A 20 -6.91 0.03 -7.25
N LEU A 21 -5.73 -0.17 -7.85
CA LEU A 21 -5.41 -1.43 -8.52
C LEU A 21 -5.48 -2.64 -7.58
N ILE A 22 -5.04 -2.50 -6.34
CA ILE A 22 -5.11 -3.58 -5.35
C ILE A 22 -6.57 -3.90 -5.02
N ASN A 23 -7.37 -2.87 -4.74
CA ASN A 23 -8.77 -3.06 -4.35
C ASN A 23 -9.65 -3.61 -5.48
N GLU A 24 -9.30 -3.38 -6.75
CA GLU A 24 -10.06 -3.89 -7.89
C GLU A 24 -9.47 -5.17 -8.48
N VAL A 25 -8.18 -5.14 -8.83
CA VAL A 25 -7.52 -6.22 -9.57
C VAL A 25 -7.11 -7.36 -8.64
N ALA A 26 -6.45 -7.05 -7.52
CA ALA A 26 -6.05 -8.11 -6.59
C ALA A 26 -7.29 -8.77 -5.95
N ALA A 27 -8.31 -7.97 -5.62
CA ALA A 27 -9.59 -8.48 -5.15
C ALA A 27 -10.27 -9.38 -6.19
N GLY A 28 -10.45 -8.88 -7.43
CA GLY A 28 -11.09 -9.64 -8.51
C GLY A 28 -10.37 -10.95 -8.84
N LEU A 29 -9.04 -10.95 -8.87
CA LEU A 29 -8.25 -12.17 -9.12
C LEU A 29 -8.30 -13.13 -7.93
N SER A 30 -8.28 -12.63 -6.70
CA SER A 30 -8.39 -13.48 -5.51
C SER A 30 -9.75 -14.16 -5.38
N ALA A 31 -10.81 -13.53 -5.88
CA ALA A 31 -12.16 -14.09 -5.89
C ALA A 31 -12.31 -15.30 -6.83
N LEU A 32 -11.37 -15.51 -7.76
CA LEU A 32 -11.34 -16.70 -8.62
C LEU A 32 -10.78 -17.94 -7.90
N VAL A 33 -10.18 -17.76 -6.72
CA VAL A 33 -9.62 -18.86 -5.93
C VAL A 33 -10.77 -19.54 -5.21
N PRO A 34 -10.98 -20.85 -5.41
CA PRO A 34 -12.03 -21.58 -4.72
C PRO A 34 -11.79 -21.56 -3.20
N LEU A 35 -12.87 -21.46 -2.44
CA LEU A 35 -12.82 -21.58 -0.99
C LEU A 35 -12.40 -23.01 -0.63
N SER A 36 -11.53 -23.11 0.37
CA SER A 36 -11.11 -24.40 0.92
C SER A 36 -12.29 -25.14 1.55
N GLU A 37 -12.24 -26.47 1.56
CA GLU A 37 -13.32 -27.34 2.07
C GLU A 37 -13.63 -27.10 3.55
N ASP A 38 -12.68 -26.55 4.30
CA ASP A 38 -12.81 -26.16 5.70
C ASP A 38 -13.50 -24.78 5.89
N GLY A 39 -13.87 -24.11 4.81
CA GLY A 39 -14.51 -22.78 4.83
C GLY A 39 -13.61 -21.65 5.32
N SER A 40 -12.31 -21.90 5.48
CA SER A 40 -11.40 -21.00 6.21
C SER A 40 -11.02 -19.72 5.46
N GLY A 41 -11.31 -19.62 4.16
CA GLY A 41 -11.12 -18.40 3.36
C GLY A 41 -9.66 -17.96 3.17
N TRP A 42 -8.69 -18.72 3.68
CA TRP A 42 -7.27 -18.37 3.64
C TRP A 42 -6.69 -18.36 2.22
N GLY A 43 -7.17 -19.24 1.34
CA GLY A 43 -6.70 -19.33 -0.05
C GLY A 43 -6.83 -18.00 -0.80
N PRO A 44 -8.06 -17.44 -0.95
CA PRO A 44 -8.27 -16.12 -1.52
C PRO A 44 -7.45 -15.02 -0.83
N TYR A 45 -7.40 -15.03 0.50
CA TYR A 45 -6.68 -14.01 1.28
C TYR A 45 -5.17 -13.98 1.00
N ILE A 46 -4.54 -15.16 0.92
CA ILE A 46 -3.11 -15.27 0.59
C ILE A 46 -2.87 -14.78 -0.84
N VAL A 47 -3.71 -15.20 -1.80
CA VAL A 47 -3.57 -14.78 -3.21
C VAL A 47 -3.73 -13.28 -3.35
N PHE A 48 -4.73 -12.68 -2.69
CA PHE A 48 -4.88 -11.23 -2.62
C PHE A 48 -3.61 -10.55 -2.13
N THR A 49 -3.07 -11.01 -1.00
CA THR A 49 -1.89 -10.43 -0.35
C THR A 49 -0.66 -10.51 -1.24
N VAL A 50 -0.45 -11.64 -1.92
CA VAL A 50 0.67 -11.84 -2.84
C VAL A 50 0.56 -10.91 -4.06
N ILE A 51 -0.61 -10.84 -4.69
CA ILE A 51 -0.83 -9.96 -5.84
C ILE A 51 -0.64 -8.49 -5.42
N ALA A 52 -1.17 -8.10 -4.26
CA ALA A 52 -0.99 -6.75 -3.72
C ALA A 52 0.49 -6.42 -3.54
N ALA A 53 1.28 -7.33 -2.95
CA ALA A 53 2.71 -7.13 -2.76
C ALA A 53 3.47 -7.00 -4.10
N ILE A 54 3.07 -7.77 -5.13
CA ILE A 54 3.64 -7.66 -6.48
C ILE A 54 3.33 -6.29 -7.09
N VAL A 55 2.08 -5.83 -7.02
CA VAL A 55 1.67 -4.51 -7.53
C VAL A 55 2.48 -3.41 -6.84
N VAL A 56 2.58 -3.45 -5.51
CA VAL A 56 3.38 -2.47 -4.76
C VAL A 56 4.85 -2.53 -5.17
N GLY A 57 5.42 -3.72 -5.34
CA GLY A 57 6.80 -3.89 -5.78
C GLY A 57 7.05 -3.25 -7.16
N LEU A 58 6.17 -3.49 -8.12
CA LEU A 58 6.26 -2.91 -9.47
C LEU A 58 6.12 -1.37 -9.46
N LEU A 59 5.19 -0.83 -8.69
CA LEU A 59 5.01 0.62 -8.56
C LEU A 59 6.17 1.29 -7.83
N SER A 60 6.68 0.66 -6.77
CA SER A 60 7.87 1.10 -6.05
C SER A 60 9.08 1.12 -6.98
N TRP A 61 9.24 0.08 -7.80
CA TRP A 61 10.32 -0.01 -8.78
C TRP A 61 10.22 1.13 -9.80
N TRP A 62 9.02 1.36 -10.35
CA TRP A 62 8.77 2.42 -11.31
C TRP A 62 9.03 3.82 -10.72
N PHE A 63 8.58 4.06 -9.49
CA PHE A 63 8.80 5.30 -8.76
C PHE A 63 10.29 5.56 -8.49
N LEU A 64 11.00 4.55 -7.98
CA LEU A 64 12.40 4.68 -7.56
C LEU A 64 13.37 4.73 -8.73
N LYS A 65 13.14 3.96 -9.80
CA LYS A 65 13.98 4.01 -11.01
C LYS A 65 13.98 5.39 -11.66
N SER A 66 12.86 6.11 -11.54
CA SER A 66 12.70 7.45 -12.10
C SER A 66 13.09 8.59 -11.14
N SER A 67 13.43 8.27 -9.89
CA SER A 67 13.85 9.23 -8.86
C SER A 67 15.34 9.05 -8.55
N LEU A 68 16.19 9.92 -9.13
CA LEU A 68 17.65 9.89 -8.99
C LEU A 68 18.17 9.85 -7.53
N ARG A 69 19.04 8.85 -7.25
CA ARG A 69 20.21 8.81 -6.34
C ARG A 69 20.07 9.45 -4.94
N SER A 70 19.03 9.15 -4.20
CA SER A 70 19.06 9.26 -2.73
C SER A 70 18.63 7.92 -2.13
N SER A 71 19.30 7.47 -1.06
CA SER A 71 19.13 6.18 -0.36
C SER A 71 17.84 5.43 -0.75
N GLY A 72 18.00 4.45 -1.64
CA GLY A 72 16.90 3.74 -2.27
C GLY A 72 16.00 3.05 -1.25
N LEU A 73 16.57 2.51 -0.18
CA LEU A 73 15.84 1.92 0.94
C LEU A 73 14.94 2.97 1.63
N ARG A 74 15.49 4.15 1.97
CA ARG A 74 14.68 5.20 2.61
C ARG A 74 13.53 5.65 1.71
N ALA A 75 13.80 5.82 0.42
CA ALA A 75 12.77 6.23 -0.54
C ALA A 75 11.70 5.13 -0.73
N GLY A 76 12.09 3.85 -0.75
CA GLY A 76 11.16 2.72 -0.78
C GLY A 76 10.31 2.63 0.49
N LEU A 77 10.90 2.83 1.67
CA LEU A 77 10.15 2.88 2.93
C LEU A 77 9.15 4.04 2.95
N VAL A 78 9.54 5.24 2.50
CA VAL A 78 8.62 6.38 2.41
C VAL A 78 7.45 6.08 1.47
N PHE A 79 7.73 5.46 0.32
CA PHE A 79 6.68 5.05 -0.62
C PHE A 79 5.73 4.02 0.01
N GLY A 80 6.25 2.97 0.64
CA GLY A 80 5.44 1.93 1.28
C GLY A 80 4.62 2.46 2.45
N VAL A 81 5.19 3.32 3.30
CA VAL A 81 4.46 3.95 4.42
C VAL A 81 3.37 4.88 3.91
N ALA A 82 3.64 5.71 2.90
CA ALA A 82 2.61 6.54 2.27
C ALA A 82 1.48 5.67 1.70
N GLY A 83 1.86 4.56 1.05
CA GLY A 83 0.98 3.47 0.61
C GLY A 83 0.01 3.01 1.67
N ALA A 84 0.55 2.49 2.76
CA ALA A 84 -0.22 1.96 3.87
C ALA A 84 -1.15 3.01 4.48
N LEU A 85 -0.68 4.26 4.66
CA LEU A 85 -1.50 5.34 5.21
C LEU A 85 -2.69 5.68 4.30
N VAL A 86 -2.48 5.74 2.98
CA VAL A 86 -3.57 5.97 2.02
C VAL A 86 -4.56 4.81 2.02
N SER A 87 -4.09 3.57 2.11
CA SER A 87 -5.00 2.42 2.21
C SER A 87 -5.81 2.44 3.49
N ILE A 88 -5.20 2.73 4.64
CA ILE A 88 -5.90 2.88 5.93
C ILE A 88 -6.96 3.99 5.85
N ALA A 89 -6.61 5.14 5.29
CA ALA A 89 -7.55 6.25 5.11
C ALA A 89 -8.68 5.88 4.13
N THR A 90 -8.38 5.13 3.07
CA THR A 90 -9.37 4.65 2.12
C THR A 90 -10.34 3.69 2.80
N THR A 91 -9.85 2.72 3.57
CA THR A 91 -10.69 1.78 4.31
C THR A 91 -11.60 2.50 5.30
N PHE A 92 -11.09 3.51 6.01
CA PHE A 92 -11.91 4.35 6.89
C PHE A 92 -13.05 5.05 6.14
N VAL A 93 -12.71 5.72 5.04
CA VAL A 93 -13.67 6.45 4.21
C VAL A 93 -14.70 5.49 3.62
N SER A 94 -14.28 4.35 3.07
CA SER A 94 -15.17 3.30 2.57
C SER A 94 -16.08 2.75 3.66
N GLY A 95 -15.59 2.59 4.90
CA GLY A 95 -16.41 2.19 6.05
C GLY A 95 -17.51 3.21 6.35
N ILE A 96 -17.16 4.51 6.40
CA ILE A 96 -18.15 5.59 6.60
C ILE A 96 -19.21 5.57 5.51
N PHE A 97 -18.80 5.50 4.24
CA PHE A 97 -19.72 5.50 3.12
C PHE A 97 -20.57 4.24 3.09
N GLY A 98 -20.01 3.06 3.39
CA GLY A 98 -20.75 1.81 3.52
C GLY A 98 -21.87 1.92 4.56
N THR A 99 -21.54 2.39 5.77
CA THR A 99 -22.55 2.63 6.82
C THR A 99 -23.60 3.64 6.38
N LEU A 100 -23.20 4.72 5.69
CA LEU A 100 -24.15 5.71 5.19
C LEU A 100 -25.09 5.14 4.12
N PHE A 101 -24.58 4.31 3.21
CA PHE A 101 -25.39 3.67 2.16
C PHE A 101 -26.34 2.62 2.74
N ASP A 102 -25.89 1.85 3.73
CA ASP A 102 -26.70 0.77 4.34
C ASP A 102 -27.79 1.31 5.27
N THR A 103 -27.51 2.40 5.99
CA THR A 103 -28.41 2.92 7.05
C THR A 103 -29.14 4.20 6.67
N GLY A 104 -28.65 4.96 5.69
CA GLY A 104 -29.16 6.29 5.34
C GLY A 104 -28.99 7.34 6.45
N SER A 105 -28.20 7.07 7.50
CA SER A 105 -28.14 7.89 8.72
C SER A 105 -26.74 8.41 9.03
N LEU A 106 -26.62 9.73 9.15
CA LEU A 106 -25.39 10.38 9.64
C LEU A 106 -25.12 10.10 11.12
N ALA A 107 -26.14 9.77 11.91
CA ALA A 107 -25.96 9.40 13.30
C ALA A 107 -25.25 8.03 13.43
N ALA A 108 -25.56 7.09 12.52
CA ALA A 108 -24.90 5.79 12.47
C ALA A 108 -23.42 5.90 12.07
N VAL A 109 -23.02 6.92 11.30
CA VAL A 109 -21.62 7.19 10.97
C VAL A 109 -20.80 7.50 12.24
N TRP A 110 -21.41 8.09 13.28
CA TRP A 110 -20.71 8.38 14.53
C TRP A 110 -20.28 7.10 15.28
N GLU A 111 -20.97 5.98 15.03
CA GLU A 111 -20.66 4.68 15.61
C GLU A 111 -19.51 3.96 14.88
N VAL A 112 -19.10 4.44 13.70
CA VAL A 112 -17.94 3.90 12.96
C VAL A 112 -16.63 4.27 13.64
N LEU A 113 -16.55 5.48 14.20
CA LEU A 113 -15.33 6.02 14.80
C LEU A 113 -14.76 5.14 15.94
N PRO A 114 -15.56 4.68 16.94
CA PRO A 114 -15.06 3.81 17.99
C PRO A 114 -14.65 2.42 17.49
N ASN A 115 -15.25 1.92 16.39
CA ASN A 115 -14.92 0.62 15.79
C ASN A 115 -13.66 0.66 14.92
N PHE A 116 -13.26 1.84 14.44
CA PHE A 116 -12.09 1.99 13.60
C PHE A 116 -10.76 1.84 14.36
N LEU A 117 -10.70 2.25 15.62
CA LEU A 117 -9.49 2.11 16.44
C LEU A 117 -9.09 0.65 16.65
N PRO A 118 -10.00 -0.26 17.07
CA PRO A 118 -9.71 -1.70 17.10
C PRO A 118 -9.25 -2.26 15.75
N PHE A 119 -9.84 -1.80 14.65
CA PHE A 119 -9.44 -2.22 13.31
C PHE A 119 -7.96 -1.92 13.01
N LEU A 120 -7.41 -0.81 13.51
CA LEU A 120 -5.98 -0.50 13.32
C LEU A 120 -5.04 -1.51 13.99
N TRP A 121 -5.53 -2.25 14.98
CA TRP A 121 -4.77 -3.27 15.71
C TRP A 121 -5.05 -4.69 15.20
N ASP A 122 -5.91 -4.84 14.20
CA ASP A 122 -6.26 -6.14 13.64
C ASP A 122 -5.14 -6.69 12.74
N VAL A 123 -5.12 -8.02 12.61
CA VAL A 123 -4.18 -8.74 11.75
C VAL A 123 -4.31 -8.29 10.29
N SER A 124 -5.52 -7.97 9.82
CA SER A 124 -5.70 -7.44 8.45
C SER A 124 -4.97 -6.12 8.24
N THR A 125 -4.93 -5.24 9.24
CA THR A 125 -4.17 -3.98 9.16
C THR A 125 -2.67 -4.24 9.15
N LEU A 126 -2.19 -5.22 9.93
CA LEU A 126 -0.78 -5.62 9.89
C LEU A 126 -0.37 -6.19 8.53
N VAL A 127 -1.21 -7.03 7.92
CA VAL A 127 -0.96 -7.57 6.58
C VAL A 127 -0.99 -6.47 5.53
N LEU A 128 -1.90 -5.50 5.67
CA LEU A 128 -1.95 -4.30 4.83
C LEU A 128 -0.66 -3.50 4.88
N ILE A 129 -0.17 -3.21 6.08
CA ILE A 129 1.12 -2.55 6.26
C ILE A 129 2.24 -3.42 5.66
N GLY A 130 2.19 -4.73 5.86
CA GLY A 130 3.15 -5.69 5.35
C GLY A 130 3.27 -5.66 3.83
N TYR A 131 2.17 -5.83 3.10
CA TYR A 131 2.20 -5.89 1.64
C TYR A 131 2.54 -4.53 1.00
N TRP A 132 2.41 -3.42 1.72
CA TRP A 132 2.87 -2.11 1.25
C TRP A 132 4.35 -1.86 1.55
N VAL A 133 4.76 -2.06 2.80
CA VAL A 133 6.08 -1.63 3.28
C VAL A 133 7.17 -2.61 2.86
N VAL A 134 6.93 -3.91 2.99
CA VAL A 134 7.96 -4.94 2.73
C VAL A 134 8.42 -4.94 1.27
N PRO A 135 7.55 -5.09 0.25
CA PRO A 135 8.01 -5.10 -1.14
C PRO A 135 8.61 -3.75 -1.56
N ALA A 136 8.09 -2.62 -1.06
CA ALA A 136 8.65 -1.30 -1.36
C ALA A 136 10.07 -1.13 -0.79
N ALA A 137 10.28 -1.58 0.45
CA ALA A 137 11.60 -1.56 1.09
C ALA A 137 12.59 -2.50 0.39
N LEU A 138 12.16 -3.72 0.03
CA LEU A 138 12.99 -4.69 -0.70
C LEU A 138 13.43 -4.14 -2.05
N VAL A 139 12.51 -3.54 -2.79
CA VAL A 139 12.79 -2.89 -4.08
C VAL A 139 13.76 -1.73 -3.91
N GLY A 140 13.55 -0.88 -2.90
CA GLY A 140 14.43 0.24 -2.61
C GLY A 140 15.85 -0.19 -2.26
N TRP A 141 15.98 -1.22 -1.41
CA TRP A 141 17.25 -1.82 -1.06
C TRP A 141 17.97 -2.46 -2.27
N PHE A 142 17.22 -3.15 -3.13
CA PHE A 142 17.78 -3.79 -4.31
C PHE A 142 18.32 -2.76 -5.32
N ILE A 143 17.57 -1.68 -5.57
CA ILE A 143 18.02 -0.57 -6.44
C ILE A 143 19.25 0.13 -5.86
N GLU A 144 19.30 0.32 -4.54
CA GLU A 144 20.44 0.94 -3.86
C GLU A 144 21.73 0.13 -4.00
N ARG A 145 21.63 -1.22 -3.95
CA ARG A 145 22.78 -2.11 -4.18
C ARG A 145 23.28 -2.12 -5.62
N GLY A 146 22.39 -1.92 -6.59
CA GLY A 146 22.72 -1.88 -8.02
C GLY A 146 23.28 -0.53 -8.50
N ALA A 147 23.22 0.52 -7.69
CA ALA A 147 23.73 1.84 -8.08
C ALA A 147 25.26 1.89 -8.01
N PRO A 148 25.97 2.38 -9.05
CA PRO A 148 27.42 2.58 -8.98
C PRO A 148 27.71 3.54 -7.83
N ARG A 149 28.44 3.05 -6.81
CA ARG A 149 28.99 3.88 -5.74
C ARG A 149 29.97 4.82 -6.42
N SER A 150 29.58 6.08 -6.62
CA SER A 150 30.53 7.12 -7.01
C SER A 150 31.58 7.18 -5.90
N ALA A 151 32.74 6.59 -6.16
CA ALA A 151 33.92 6.81 -5.35
C ALA A 151 34.22 8.29 -5.44
N THR A 152 33.86 9.04 -4.40
CA THR A 152 34.34 10.40 -4.21
C THR A 152 35.83 10.29 -3.99
N ILE A 153 36.62 10.39 -5.05
CA ILE A 153 38.05 10.66 -4.93
C ILE A 153 38.14 12.13 -4.53
N THR A 154 38.24 12.40 -3.23
CA THR A 154 38.66 13.72 -2.74
C THR A 154 40.14 13.92 -3.10
N PRO A 155 40.51 15.02 -3.77
CA PRO A 155 41.91 15.39 -3.98
C PRO A 155 42.61 15.76 -2.67
#